data_AF-A0A1B6DXG9-F1
#
_entry.id   AF-A0A1B6DXG9-F1
#
_cell.length_a   1.000
_cell.length_b   1.000
_cell.length_c   1.000
_cell.angle_alpha   90.00
_cell.angle_beta   90.00
_cell.angle_gamma   90.00
#
_symmetry.space_group_name_H-M   'P 1'
#
loop_
_entity.id
_entity.type
_entity.pdbx_description
1 polymer ?
#
loop_
_entity_poly.entity_id
_entity_poly.type
_entity_poly.pdbx_seq_one_letter_code
_entity_poly.pdbx_strand_id
1 'polypeptide(L)'
;MATRFFPLFVSTSYIGLTSLIAFWLRKFLDNTLPSQSLAKTLLQEVIAAGELCACCFELIIVADNYGVSTYAVYLFLLTIWWSLNWGEASACPYTHFEDVLTGNTNAFIAVAKTFAELAGGLLIFKYIQFLWQLEIVSTHKGRAYEECSADLQVNFVVFMYTKVQ
;
A
#
# COMPACT_ATOMS: atom_id res chain seq x y z
N MET A 1 -7.28 -29.08 9.56
CA MET A 1 -7.50 -28.49 8.22
C MET A 1 -8.47 -27.31 8.29
N ALA A 2 -9.65 -27.43 8.93
CA ALA A 2 -10.59 -26.31 9.17
C ALA A 2 -9.97 -25.11 9.94
N THR A 3 -8.98 -25.36 10.79
CA THR A 3 -8.27 -24.34 11.58
C THR A 3 -7.35 -23.41 10.78
N ARG A 4 -7.03 -23.73 9.52
CA ARG A 4 -6.18 -22.88 8.65
C ARG A 4 -6.96 -22.03 7.65
N PHE A 5 -8.23 -22.32 7.41
CA PHE A 5 -9.03 -21.52 6.48
C PHE A 5 -9.56 -20.25 7.13
N PHE A 6 -9.85 -20.29 8.43
CA PHE A 6 -10.38 -19.15 9.16
C PHE A 6 -9.41 -17.96 9.22
N PRO A 7 -8.10 -18.12 9.54
CA PRO A 7 -7.17 -16.99 9.53
C PRO A 7 -6.93 -16.44 8.13
N LEU A 8 -6.82 -17.33 7.12
CA LEU A 8 -6.71 -16.89 5.73
C LEU A 8 -7.92 -16.04 5.31
N PHE A 9 -9.14 -16.47 5.65
CA PHE A 9 -10.36 -15.73 5.35
C PHE A 9 -10.41 -14.36 6.02
N VAL A 10 -9.93 -14.24 7.27
CA VAL A 10 -9.83 -12.95 7.96
C VAL A 10 -8.85 -12.02 7.24
N SER A 11 -7.68 -12.52 6.86
CA SER A 11 -6.70 -11.78 6.06
C SER A 11 -7.27 -11.34 4.70
N THR A 12 -7.96 -12.23 3.97
CA THR A 12 -8.67 -11.89 2.73
C THR A 12 -9.69 -10.80 2.94
N SER A 13 -10.44 -10.89 4.05
CA SER A 13 -11.48 -9.91 4.39
C SER A 13 -10.88 -8.55 4.70
N TYR A 14 -9.74 -8.48 5.39
CA TYR A 14 -9.04 -7.22 5.68
C TYR A 14 -8.50 -6.57 4.40
N ILE A 15 -7.90 -7.37 3.50
CA ILE A 15 -7.46 -6.89 2.18
C ILE A 15 -8.67 -6.36 1.39
N GLY A 16 -9.73 -7.16 1.26
CA GLY A 16 -10.92 -6.76 0.50
C GLY A 16 -11.63 -5.54 1.09
N LEU A 17 -11.72 -5.43 2.42
CA LEU A 17 -12.34 -4.31 3.10
C LEU A 17 -11.52 -3.03 2.93
N THR A 18 -10.19 -3.12 3.01
CA THR A 18 -9.29 -2.00 2.72
C THR A 18 -9.47 -1.51 1.28
N SER A 19 -9.43 -2.42 0.31
CA SER A 19 -9.62 -2.10 -1.10
C SER A 19 -11.00 -1.51 -1.40
N LEU A 20 -12.06 -1.99 -0.74
CA LEU A 20 -13.39 -1.42 -0.86
C LEU A 20 -13.46 -0.01 -0.29
N ILE A 21 -12.89 0.24 0.90
CA ILE A 21 -12.83 1.58 1.49
C ILE A 21 -12.09 2.53 0.55
N ALA A 22 -10.95 2.10 0.01
CA ALA A 22 -10.13 2.89 -0.89
C ALA A 22 -10.88 3.21 -2.21
N PHE A 23 -11.60 2.24 -2.77
CA PHE A 23 -12.47 2.44 -3.93
C PHE A 23 -13.57 3.48 -3.67
N TRP A 24 -14.25 3.39 -2.53
CA TRP A 24 -15.29 4.35 -2.15
C TRP A 24 -14.73 5.74 -1.90
N LEU A 25 -13.58 5.85 -1.23
CA LEU A 25 -12.88 7.13 -1.01
C LEU A 25 -12.49 7.77 -2.34
N ARG A 26 -11.92 6.99 -3.27
CA ARG A 26 -11.60 7.46 -4.62
C ARG A 26 -12.83 8.00 -5.33
N LYS A 27 -13.93 7.23 -5.35
CA LYS A 27 -15.19 7.64 -5.99
C LYS A 27 -15.77 8.91 -5.35
N PHE A 28 -15.65 9.04 -4.04
CA PHE A 28 -16.07 10.25 -3.32
C PHE A 28 -15.23 11.48 -3.72
N LEU A 29 -13.91 11.34 -3.82
CA LEU A 29 -13.03 12.41 -4.30
C LEU A 29 -13.30 12.76 -5.76
N ASP A 30 -13.54 11.76 -6.62
CA ASP A 30 -13.88 11.97 -8.02
C ASP A 30 -15.17 12.77 -8.20
N ASN A 31 -16.15 12.57 -7.32
CA ASN A 31 -17.43 13.28 -7.35
C ASN A 31 -17.37 14.68 -6.70
N THR A 32 -16.44 14.89 -5.76
CA THR A 32 -16.40 16.12 -4.94
C THR A 32 -15.41 17.15 -5.48
N LEU A 33 -14.27 16.69 -6.03
CA LEU A 33 -13.19 17.57 -6.48
C LEU A 33 -13.11 17.63 -8.01
N PRO A 34 -12.84 18.82 -8.58
CA PRO A 34 -12.67 18.98 -10.01
C PRO A 34 -11.44 18.22 -10.52
N SER A 35 -11.57 17.68 -11.74
CA SER A 35 -10.64 16.71 -12.35
C SER A 35 -9.19 17.18 -12.48
N GLN A 36 -8.93 18.50 -12.51
CA GLN A 36 -7.60 19.08 -12.68
C GLN A 36 -7.01 19.64 -11.37
N SER A 37 -7.62 19.37 -10.22
CA SER A 37 -7.09 19.89 -8.96
C SER A 37 -5.88 19.09 -8.48
N LEU A 38 -4.80 19.80 -8.15
CA LEU A 38 -3.60 19.22 -7.53
C LEU A 38 -3.97 18.52 -6.21
N ALA A 39 -4.91 19.09 -5.44
CA ALA A 39 -5.42 18.49 -4.21
C ALA A 39 -6.05 17.11 -4.45
N LYS A 40 -6.84 16.93 -5.52
CA LYS A 40 -7.40 15.62 -5.88
C LYS A 40 -6.30 14.61 -6.18
N THR A 41 -5.30 15.03 -6.97
CA THR A 41 -4.16 14.16 -7.33
C THR A 41 -3.39 13.73 -6.07
N LEU A 42 -3.06 14.67 -5.19
CA LEU A 42 -2.37 14.35 -3.94
C LEU A 42 -3.18 13.40 -3.05
N LEU A 43 -4.48 13.67 -2.87
CA LEU A 43 -5.33 12.80 -2.06
C LEU A 43 -5.49 11.40 -2.67
N GLN A 44 -5.54 11.29 -4.00
CA GLN A 44 -5.54 10.00 -4.67
C GLN A 44 -4.22 9.25 -4.43
N GLU A 45 -3.06 9.90 -4.47
CA GLU A 45 -1.77 9.28 -4.12
C GLU A 45 -1.73 8.85 -2.63
N VAL A 46 -2.28 9.66 -1.71
CA VAL A 46 -2.39 9.28 -0.28
C VAL A 46 -3.19 7.99 -0.12
N ILE A 47 -4.37 7.91 -0.75
CA ILE A 47 -5.25 6.75 -0.61
C ILE A 47 -4.67 5.53 -1.31
N ALA A 48 -4.11 5.71 -2.50
CA ALA A 48 -3.45 4.65 -3.25
C ALA A 48 -2.28 4.06 -2.43
N ALA A 49 -1.36 4.90 -1.95
CA ALA A 49 -0.25 4.47 -1.11
C ALA A 49 -0.73 3.80 0.19
N GLY A 50 -1.78 4.35 0.80
CA GLY A 50 -2.43 3.74 1.96
C GLY A 50 -2.94 2.34 1.67
N GLU A 51 -3.77 2.16 0.64
CA GLU A 51 -4.31 0.84 0.25
C GLU A 51 -3.18 -0.16 -0.03
N LEU A 52 -2.16 0.25 -0.80
CA LEU A 52 -1.04 -0.61 -1.16
C LEU A 52 -0.31 -1.10 0.09
N CYS A 53 0.04 -0.18 1.00
CA CYS A 53 0.72 -0.51 2.25
C CYS A 53 -0.13 -1.41 3.15
N ALA A 54 -1.43 -1.15 3.32
CA ALA A 54 -2.30 -2.01 4.10
C ALA A 54 -2.39 -3.44 3.53
N CYS A 55 -2.56 -3.56 2.21
CA CYS A 55 -2.59 -4.87 1.56
C CYS A 55 -1.25 -5.59 1.73
N CYS A 56 -0.12 -4.89 1.59
CA CYS A 56 1.23 -5.44 1.80
C CYS A 56 1.45 -5.94 3.23
N PHE A 57 0.99 -5.20 4.25
CA PHE A 57 1.12 -5.63 5.63
C PHE A 57 0.40 -6.95 5.91
N GLU A 58 -0.80 -7.12 5.35
CA GLU A 58 -1.57 -8.37 5.50
C GLU A 58 -1.01 -9.50 4.63
N LEU A 59 -0.49 -9.18 3.44
CA LEU A 59 0.19 -10.12 2.55
C LEU A 59 1.43 -10.76 3.20
N ILE A 60 2.20 -10.00 4.00
CA ILE A 60 3.34 -10.55 4.75
C ILE A 60 2.87 -11.62 5.73
N ILE A 61 1.76 -11.36 6.45
CA ILE A 61 1.17 -12.35 7.37
C ILE A 61 0.73 -13.60 6.60
N VAL A 62 0.16 -13.45 5.40
CA VAL A 62 -0.19 -14.58 4.54
C VAL A 62 1.07 -15.35 4.10
N ALA A 63 2.15 -14.66 3.72
CA ALA A 63 3.40 -15.29 3.32
C ALA A 63 4.04 -16.10 4.45
N ASP A 64 4.11 -15.53 5.66
CA ASP A 64 4.73 -16.16 6.83
C ASP A 64 3.96 -17.42 7.29
N ASN A 65 2.64 -17.44 7.12
CA ASN A 65 1.78 -18.52 7.61
C ASN A 65 1.38 -19.56 6.55
N TYR A 66 1.33 -19.18 5.28
CA TYR A 66 0.81 -20.01 4.16
C TYR A 66 1.79 -20.16 2.99
N GLY A 67 2.95 -19.53 3.06
CA GLY A 67 4.04 -19.66 2.10
C GLY A 67 3.92 -18.79 0.86
N VAL A 68 5.00 -18.77 0.09
CA VAL A 68 5.22 -17.90 -1.07
C VAL A 68 4.21 -18.13 -2.20
N SER A 69 3.73 -19.36 -2.38
CA SER A 69 2.74 -19.68 -3.42
C SER A 69 1.40 -18.97 -3.18
N THR A 70 0.95 -18.92 -1.93
CA THR A 70 -0.31 -18.25 -1.58
C THR A 70 -0.15 -16.74 -1.73
N TYR A 71 0.97 -16.20 -1.24
CA TYR A 71 1.35 -14.81 -1.44
C TYR A 71 1.35 -14.39 -2.92
N ALA A 72 1.94 -15.21 -3.81
CA ALA A 72 1.97 -14.93 -5.25
C ALA A 72 0.59 -14.84 -5.89
N VAL A 73 -0.36 -15.70 -5.47
CA VAL A 73 -1.75 -15.65 -5.96
C VAL A 73 -2.43 -14.36 -5.52
N TYR A 74 -2.30 -13.96 -4.26
CA TYR A 74 -2.89 -12.71 -3.76
C TYR A 74 -2.27 -11.49 -4.42
N LEU A 75 -0.95 -11.46 -4.59
CA LEU A 75 -0.28 -10.40 -5.34
C LEU A 75 -0.83 -10.28 -6.76
N PHE A 76 -0.94 -11.39 -7.48
CA PHE A 76 -1.45 -11.39 -8.85
C PHE A 76 -2.88 -10.81 -8.94
N LEU A 77 -3.76 -11.22 -8.02
CA LEU A 77 -5.13 -10.68 -7.94
C LEU A 77 -5.15 -9.20 -7.58
N LEU A 78 -4.29 -8.77 -6.64
CA LEU A 78 -4.15 -7.37 -6.27
C LEU A 78 -3.60 -6.53 -7.42
N THR A 79 -2.67 -7.05 -8.24
CA THR A 79 -2.19 -6.37 -9.44
C THR A 79 -3.31 -6.15 -10.45
N ILE A 80 -4.16 -7.16 -10.66
CA ILE A 80 -5.34 -7.01 -11.53
C ILE A 80 -6.28 -5.94 -10.96
N TRP A 81 -6.61 -6.03 -9.67
CA TRP A 81 -7.46 -5.04 -8.99
C TRP A 81 -6.89 -3.62 -9.14
N TRP A 82 -5.59 -3.45 -8.90
CA TRP A 82 -4.91 -2.18 -9.01
C TRP A 82 -4.95 -1.62 -10.43
N SER A 83 -4.64 -2.45 -11.44
CA SER A 83 -4.67 -2.02 -12.84
C SER A 83 -6.05 -1.55 -13.32
N LEU A 84 -7.13 -2.05 -12.72
CA LEU A 84 -8.50 -1.70 -13.08
C LEU A 84 -9.01 -0.47 -12.32
N ASN A 85 -8.53 -0.25 -11.09
CA ASN A 85 -9.08 0.77 -10.20
C ASN A 85 -8.20 2.01 -10.08
N TRP A 86 -6.88 1.85 -10.10
CA TRP A 86 -5.90 2.91 -9.92
C TRP A 86 -5.24 3.24 -11.24
N GLY A 87 -5.84 4.20 -11.97
CA GLY A 87 -5.33 4.73 -13.23
C GLY A 87 -3.99 5.48 -13.07
N GLU A 88 -4.02 6.81 -13.08
CA GLU A 88 -2.80 7.65 -13.04
C GLU A 88 -2.11 7.75 -11.66
N ALA A 89 -2.68 7.12 -10.62
CA ALA A 89 -2.09 7.14 -9.28
C ALA A 89 -1.02 6.05 -9.21
N SER A 90 0.20 6.45 -8.87
CA SER A 90 1.35 5.56 -8.90
C SER A 90 1.62 4.87 -7.56
N ALA A 91 1.36 5.58 -6.45
CA ALA A 91 1.78 5.16 -5.12
C ALA A 91 3.28 4.82 -4.99
N CYS A 92 4.09 5.24 -5.97
CA CYS A 92 5.52 4.97 -6.05
C CYS A 92 6.32 6.28 -6.28
N PRO A 93 7.22 6.65 -5.34
CA PRO A 93 7.97 7.90 -5.46
C PRO A 93 8.83 7.99 -6.72
N TYR A 94 9.41 6.87 -7.16
CA TYR A 94 10.38 6.85 -8.27
C TYR A 94 9.76 7.24 -9.61
N THR A 95 8.48 6.94 -9.85
CA THR A 95 7.80 7.30 -11.10
C THR A 95 7.65 8.81 -11.20
N HIS A 96 7.38 9.48 -10.05
CA HIS A 96 7.28 10.94 -10.03
C HIS A 96 8.62 11.61 -10.32
N PHE A 97 9.74 11.01 -9.89
CA PHE A 97 11.08 11.49 -10.25
C PHE A 97 11.40 11.24 -11.72
N GLU A 98 11.01 10.09 -12.27
CA GLU A 98 11.16 9.78 -13.69
C GLU A 98 10.40 10.79 -14.57
N ASP A 99 9.19 11.19 -14.15
CA ASP A 99 8.42 12.23 -14.84
C ASP A 99 9.10 13.60 -14.82
N VAL A 100 9.85 13.93 -13.75
CA VAL A 100 10.65 15.16 -13.69
C VAL A 100 11.83 15.09 -14.66
N LEU A 101 12.52 13.93 -14.70
CA LEU A 101 13.66 13.72 -15.60
C LEU A 101 13.24 13.73 -17.08
N THR A 102 12.05 13.23 -17.38
CA THR A 102 11.47 13.20 -18.73
C THR A 102 10.86 14.55 -19.13
N GLY A 103 10.74 15.50 -18.19
CA GLY A 103 10.17 16.84 -18.44
C GLY A 103 8.64 16.89 -18.44
N ASN A 104 7.97 15.85 -17.95
CA ASN A 104 6.51 15.76 -17.89
C ASN A 104 5.92 16.56 -16.71
N THR A 105 6.68 16.74 -15.62
CA THR A 105 6.18 17.43 -14.41
C THR A 105 7.24 18.29 -13.73
N ASN A 106 6.81 19.18 -12.84
CA ASN A 106 7.68 20.02 -12.03
C ASN A 106 8.20 19.25 -10.81
N ALA A 107 9.47 19.47 -10.44
CA ALA A 107 10.09 18.85 -9.26
C ALA A 107 9.31 19.09 -7.96
N PHE A 108 8.73 20.28 -7.79
CA PHE A 108 7.89 20.59 -6.62
C PHE A 108 6.64 19.70 -6.52
N ILE A 109 6.02 19.36 -7.66
CA ILE A 109 4.83 18.50 -7.69
C ILE A 109 5.23 17.06 -7.36
N ALA A 110 6.34 16.57 -7.91
CA ALA A 110 6.86 15.24 -7.60
C ALA A 110 7.19 15.07 -6.11
N VAL A 111 7.81 16.09 -5.51
CA VAL A 111 8.09 16.11 -4.06
C VAL A 111 6.78 16.11 -3.26
N ALA A 112 5.80 16.95 -3.65
CA ALA A 112 4.50 16.97 -2.97
C ALA A 112 3.76 15.63 -3.04
N LYS A 113 3.78 14.96 -4.20
CA LYS A 113 3.23 13.61 -4.38
C LYS A 113 3.96 12.58 -3.50
N THR A 114 5.29 12.64 -3.44
CA THR A 114 6.08 11.75 -2.56
C THR A 114 5.72 11.95 -1.09
N PHE A 115 5.54 13.19 -0.63
CA PHE A 115 5.09 13.45 0.74
C PHE A 115 3.65 12.98 0.99
N ALA A 116 2.78 13.05 -0.01
CA ALA A 116 1.44 12.49 0.06
C ALA A 116 1.47 10.96 0.23
N GLU A 117 2.32 10.26 -0.53
CA GLU A 117 2.50 8.80 -0.40
C GLU A 117 3.03 8.42 0.99
N LEU A 118 4.03 9.16 1.50
CA LEU A 118 4.56 8.97 2.86
C LEU A 118 3.47 9.19 3.92
N ALA A 119 2.64 10.22 3.77
CA ALA A 119 1.52 10.47 4.66
C ALA A 119 0.51 9.31 4.62
N GLY A 120 0.20 8.78 3.44
CA GLY A 120 -0.65 7.59 3.27
C GLY A 120 -0.12 6.37 4.01
N GLY A 121 1.17 6.07 3.86
CA GLY A 121 1.85 4.97 4.56
C GLY A 121 1.84 5.13 6.09
N LEU A 122 2.08 6.34 6.60
CA LEU A 122 2.06 6.61 8.05
C LEU A 122 0.65 6.51 8.65
N LEU A 123 -0.36 7.01 7.94
CA LEU A 123 -1.74 6.96 8.40
C LEU A 123 -2.28 5.53 8.39
N ILE A 124 -1.98 4.77 7.34
CA ILE A 124 -2.49 3.41 7.22
C ILE A 124 -1.86 2.46 8.23
N PHE A 125 -0.63 2.73 8.69
CA PHE A 125 0.00 1.93 9.73
C PHE A 125 -0.85 1.91 11.02
N LYS A 126 -1.39 3.06 11.44
CA LYS A 126 -2.30 3.13 12.59
C LYS A 126 -3.62 2.39 12.36
N TYR A 127 -4.16 2.48 11.14
CA TYR A 127 -5.38 1.75 10.76
C TYR A 127 -5.17 0.22 10.86
N ILE A 128 -4.05 -0.28 10.35
CA ILE A 128 -3.71 -1.70 10.40
C ILE A 128 -3.42 -2.15 11.83
N GLN A 129 -2.70 -1.35 12.63
CA GLN A 129 -2.51 -1.66 14.06
C GLN A 129 -3.85 -1.80 14.78
N PHE A 130 -4.82 -0.91 14.50
CA PHE A 130 -6.16 -1.03 15.08
C PHE A 130 -6.88 -2.32 14.66
N LEU A 131 -6.77 -2.73 13.38
CA LEU A 131 -7.33 -4.01 12.92
C LEU A 131 -6.67 -5.20 13.62
N TRP A 132 -5.35 -5.21 13.74
CA TRP A 132 -4.62 -6.29 14.41
C TRP A 132 -4.86 -6.33 15.92
N GLN A 133 -5.15 -5.20 16.58
CA GLN A 133 -5.52 -5.15 17.99
C GLN A 133 -6.81 -5.92 18.31
N LEU A 134 -7.67 -6.16 17.31
CA LEU A 134 -8.87 -6.97 17.50
C LEU A 134 -8.54 -8.46 17.71
N GLU A 135 -7.30 -8.90 17.42
CA GLU A 135 -6.78 -10.25 17.62
C GLU A 135 -7.78 -11.36 17.26
N ILE A 136 -8.53 -11.18 16.18
CA ILE A 136 -9.63 -12.09 15.75
C ILE A 136 -9.08 -13.49 15.49
N VAL A 137 -7.80 -13.57 15.09
CA VAL A 137 -7.10 -14.80 14.75
C VAL A 137 -5.73 -14.82 15.42
N SER A 138 -5.24 -16.04 15.72
CA SER A 138 -3.96 -16.22 16.40
C SER A 138 -2.76 -15.67 15.61
N THR A 139 -2.90 -15.51 14.29
CA THR A 139 -1.89 -14.90 13.40
C THR A 139 -1.74 -13.39 13.58
N HIS A 140 -2.71 -12.72 14.22
CA HIS A 140 -2.65 -11.28 14.51
C HIS A 140 -2.21 -10.98 15.95
N LYS A 141 -2.08 -12.01 16.78
CA LYS A 141 -1.78 -11.85 18.21
C LYS A 141 -0.40 -11.22 18.41
N GLY A 142 -0.36 -10.09 19.13
CA GLY A 142 0.87 -9.34 19.38
C GLY A 142 1.42 -8.54 18.20
N ARG A 143 0.87 -8.70 16.99
CA ARG A 143 1.36 -8.07 15.75
C ARG A 143 1.19 -6.54 15.75
N ALA A 144 0.19 -6.04 16.49
CA ALA A 144 -0.03 -4.59 16.66
C ALA A 144 1.08 -3.87 17.45
N TYR A 145 1.82 -4.60 18.28
CA TYR A 145 2.87 -4.05 19.17
C TYR A 145 4.28 -4.35 18.66
N GLU A 146 4.40 -5.07 17.55
CA GLU A 146 5.68 -5.41 16.93
C GLU A 146 6.29 -4.18 16.24
N GLU A 147 7.61 -4.05 16.31
CA GLU A 147 8.31 -3.00 15.58
C GLU A 147 8.19 -3.25 14.07
N CYS A 148 7.69 -2.26 13.33
CA CYS A 148 7.59 -2.35 11.89
C CYS A 148 8.98 -2.32 11.26
N SER A 149 9.52 -3.49 10.95
CA SER A 149 10.75 -3.63 10.17
C SER A 149 10.43 -3.94 8.71
N ALA A 150 11.17 -3.33 7.79
CA ALA A 150 11.08 -3.69 6.38
C ALA A 150 11.78 -5.03 6.15
N ASP A 151 11.17 -5.90 5.33
CA ASP A 151 11.77 -7.19 4.96
C ASP A 151 13.08 -6.99 4.16
N LEU A 152 13.11 -5.95 3.30
CA LEU A 152 14.30 -5.53 2.59
C LEU A 152 15.12 -4.52 3.42
N GLN A 153 16.05 -5.02 4.22
CA GLN A 153 17.02 -4.20 4.96
C GLN A 153 18.32 -4.07 4.17
N VAL A 154 18.54 -2.91 3.54
CA VAL A 154 19.79 -2.61 2.82
C VAL A 154 20.50 -1.43 3.45
N ASN A 155 21.82 -1.52 3.56
CA ASN A 155 22.65 -0.39 3.97
C ASN A 155 22.54 0.72 2.92
N PHE A 156 22.14 1.93 3.34
CA PHE A 156 21.97 3.09 2.47
C PHE A 156 23.16 3.33 1.53
N VAL A 157 24.37 3.08 2.05
CA VAL A 157 25.63 3.18 1.32
C VAL A 157 25.68 2.22 0.14
N VAL A 158 25.33 0.94 0.34
CA VAL A 158 25.36 -0.08 -0.73
C VAL A 158 24.33 0.22 -1.82
N PHE A 159 23.14 0.70 -1.44
CA PHE A 159 22.08 1.08 -2.39
C PHE A 159 22.49 2.21 -3.34
N MET A 160 23.27 3.21 -2.88
CA MET A 160 23.80 4.25 -3.77
C MET A 160 24.85 3.70 -4.74
N TYR A 161 25.68 2.73 -4.35
CA TYR A 161 26.75 2.22 -5.21
C TYR A 161 26.24 1.34 -6.37
N THR A 162 25.14 0.60 -6.20
CA THR A 162 24.61 -0.29 -7.26
C THR A 162 23.81 0.42 -8.36
N LYS A 163 23.48 1.72 -8.19
CA LYS A 163 22.79 2.53 -9.21
C LYS A 163 23.75 3.42 -10.02
N VAL A 164 25.04 3.43 -9.68
CA VAL A 164 26.09 4.25 -10.34
C VAL A 164 27.02 3.40 -11.25
N GLN A 165 26.75 2.10 -11.38
CA GLN A 165 27.37 1.23 -12.39
C GLN A 165 26.31 0.74 -13.38
#